data_AF-A0A1Q3HEY2-F1
#
_entry.id   AF-A0A1Q3HEY2-F1
#
_cell.length_a   1.000
_cell.length_b   1.000
_cell.length_c   1.000
_cell.angle_alpha   90.00
_cell.angle_beta   90.00
_cell.angle_gamma   90.00
#
_symmetry.space_group_name_H-M   'P 1'
#
loop_
_entity.id
_entity.type
_entity.pdbx_description
1 polymer ?
#
loop_
_entity_poly.entity_id
_entity_poly.type
_entity_poly.pdbx_seq_one_letter_code
_entity_poly.pdbx_strand_id
1 'polypeptide(L)'
;MKRMLRSMFITGLAGLVLSACGEPLATPEYPGEPLLTLSGTVTSERTEPLPSPTVELVWLVPRAGEETIVTDSVPVEGQFPSHFTLSLHRPPDDSALVQSAYGRLGIAFIGVFDESARRFLGGSENYLLAYLPEPVEAGSEISKFLDQDGGARAIPAGYHLIHVERMTDAERLERQECLRQATTREEWDACPDPFDDLSVVEEGLNTSIHVRIPEDPSKLRLPNFT
;
A
#
# COMPACT_ATOMS: atom_id res chain seq x y z
N MET A 1 -46.83 46.51 50.93
CA MET A 1 -46.64 47.20 49.63
C MET A 1 -45.97 46.20 48.68
N LYS A 2 -46.68 45.79 47.62
CA LYS A 2 -46.30 45.92 46.18
C LYS A 2 -44.95 45.25 45.83
N ARG A 3 -44.80 44.36 44.83
CA ARG A 3 -45.63 43.95 43.69
C ARG A 3 -44.89 42.81 42.96
N MET A 4 -45.68 41.93 42.33
CA MET A 4 -45.51 41.35 40.98
C MET A 4 -44.28 40.45 40.70
N LEU A 5 -44.47 39.14 40.45
CA LEU A 5 -44.98 38.53 39.21
C LEU A 5 -44.00 38.69 38.04
N ARG A 6 -43.28 37.60 37.69
CA ARG A 6 -43.03 37.15 36.30
C ARG A 6 -42.30 35.80 36.28
N SER A 7 -43.11 34.76 36.43
CA SER A 7 -42.91 33.50 35.73
C SER A 7 -43.34 33.72 34.27
N MET A 8 -42.46 33.51 33.30
CA MET A 8 -42.86 33.45 31.88
C MET A 8 -41.81 32.72 31.03
N PHE A 9 -42.14 31.47 30.68
CA PHE A 9 -41.87 30.77 29.42
C PHE A 9 -40.45 30.73 28.85
N ILE A 10 -39.72 29.63 29.11
CA ILE A 10 -38.84 28.99 28.12
C ILE A 10 -39.07 27.48 28.21
N THR A 11 -40.25 27.05 27.75
CA THR A 11 -40.58 25.64 27.53
C THR A 11 -41.04 25.55 26.09
N GLY A 12 -40.25 24.95 25.19
CA GLY A 12 -40.71 24.72 23.83
C GLY A 12 -39.63 24.70 22.75
N LEU A 13 -38.60 23.87 22.89
CA LEU A 13 -37.89 23.34 21.70
C LEU A 13 -37.39 21.92 21.96
N ALA A 14 -38.24 21.09 22.58
CA ALA A 14 -38.02 19.67 22.78
C ALA A 14 -39.15 18.93 22.06
N GLY A 15 -38.98 18.62 20.77
CA GLY A 15 -40.03 17.90 20.05
C GLY A 15 -39.92 17.80 18.53
N LEU A 16 -38.72 17.64 17.96
CA LEU A 16 -38.57 17.45 16.51
C LEU A 16 -37.29 16.66 16.14
N VAL A 17 -37.06 15.50 16.78
CA VAL A 17 -35.90 14.63 16.44
C VAL A 17 -36.28 13.13 16.31
N LEU A 18 -37.57 12.77 16.18
CA LEU A 18 -38.00 11.36 16.26
C LEU A 18 -38.76 10.84 15.04
N SER A 19 -38.35 11.17 13.82
CA SER A 19 -38.87 10.49 12.62
C SER A 19 -37.93 10.49 11.42
N ALA A 20 -36.62 10.39 11.62
CA ALA A 20 -35.64 10.13 10.56
C ALA A 20 -35.05 8.71 10.65
N CYS A 21 -35.78 7.78 11.28
CA CYS A 21 -35.46 6.36 11.31
C CYS A 21 -36.41 5.64 10.36
N GLY A 22 -36.07 5.51 9.08
CA GLY A 22 -36.98 4.85 8.15
C GLY A 22 -36.37 4.34 6.86
N GLU A 23 -35.42 5.07 6.27
CA GLU A 23 -34.78 4.66 5.02
C GLU A 23 -33.26 4.68 5.21
N PRO A 24 -32.56 3.56 4.95
CA PRO A 24 -31.11 3.60 4.89
C PRO A 24 -30.71 4.59 3.79
N LEU A 25 -30.02 5.66 4.18
CA LEU A 25 -29.50 6.66 3.24
C LEU A 25 -28.44 6.08 2.29
N ALA A 26 -27.89 4.90 2.63
CA ALA A 26 -26.99 4.14 1.78
C ALA A 26 -27.78 3.10 0.98
N THR A 27 -27.53 3.04 -0.32
CA THR A 27 -28.04 1.95 -1.14
C THR A 27 -27.29 0.64 -0.78
N PRO A 28 -27.88 -0.54 -1.01
CA PRO A 28 -27.21 -1.82 -0.76
C PRO A 28 -25.85 -1.99 -1.45
N GLU A 29 -25.59 -1.20 -2.49
CA GLU A 29 -24.38 -1.21 -3.29
C GLU A 29 -23.28 -0.29 -2.75
N TYR A 30 -23.54 0.51 -1.72
CA TYR A 30 -22.52 1.39 -1.14
C TYR A 30 -21.55 0.58 -0.27
N PRO A 31 -20.26 0.50 -0.65
CA PRO A 31 -19.28 -0.35 0.04
C PRO A 31 -18.81 0.24 1.39
N GLY A 32 -19.24 1.44 1.76
CA GLY A 32 -18.68 2.21 2.87
C GLY A 32 -17.66 3.25 2.39
N GLU A 33 -17.10 4.01 3.33
CA GLU A 33 -15.97 4.89 3.06
C GLU A 33 -14.70 4.05 2.84
N PRO A 34 -13.82 4.41 1.89
CA PRO A 34 -12.57 3.70 1.68
C PRO A 34 -11.64 3.85 2.88
N LEU A 35 -10.98 2.75 3.25
CA LEU A 35 -9.89 2.73 4.23
C LEU A 35 -8.62 3.39 3.68
N LEU A 36 -8.45 3.33 2.36
CA LEU A 36 -7.32 3.88 1.63
C LEU A 36 -7.77 4.23 0.20
N THR A 37 -7.36 5.40 -0.28
CA THR A 37 -7.40 5.75 -1.70
C THR A 37 -5.98 5.99 -2.20
N LEU A 38 -5.53 5.21 -3.16
CA LEU A 38 -4.28 5.43 -3.89
C LEU A 38 -4.58 6.16 -5.19
N SER A 39 -3.72 7.08 -5.58
CA SER A 39 -3.82 7.76 -6.88
C SER A 39 -2.45 7.87 -7.53
N GLY A 40 -2.45 7.95 -8.86
CA GLY A 40 -1.19 7.99 -9.57
C GLY A 40 -1.32 8.13 -11.07
N THR A 41 -0.19 7.91 -11.73
CA THR A 41 -0.05 7.99 -13.18
C THR A 41 0.68 6.75 -13.68
N VAL A 42 0.11 6.11 -14.70
CA VAL A 42 0.75 5.04 -15.46
C VAL A 42 1.38 5.65 -16.71
N THR A 43 2.64 5.30 -16.98
CA THR A 43 3.34 5.62 -18.23
C THR A 43 3.73 4.34 -18.96
N SER A 44 3.77 4.40 -20.30
CA SER A 44 4.16 3.28 -21.14
C SER A 44 5.24 3.70 -22.13
N GLU A 45 6.31 2.92 -22.20
CA GLU A 45 7.37 3.03 -23.21
C GLU A 45 7.07 2.15 -24.44
N ARG A 46 6.02 1.32 -24.39
CA ARG A 46 5.64 0.45 -25.50
C ARG A 46 5.02 1.24 -26.65
N THR A 47 5.42 0.89 -27.86
CA THR A 47 4.87 1.44 -29.10
C THR A 47 3.62 0.71 -29.57
N GLU A 48 3.44 -0.55 -29.14
CA GLU A 48 2.25 -1.35 -29.42
C GLU A 48 1.12 -1.05 -28.43
N PRO A 49 -0.15 -1.06 -28.86
CA PRO A 49 -1.29 -0.92 -27.96
C PRO A 49 -1.30 -1.99 -26.86
N LEU A 50 -1.59 -1.58 -25.63
CA LEU A 50 -1.77 -2.51 -24.52
C LEU A 50 -3.20 -3.07 -24.52
N PRO A 51 -3.39 -4.40 -24.55
CA PRO A 51 -4.72 -4.99 -24.40
C PRO A 51 -5.16 -4.92 -22.93
N SER A 52 -6.25 -4.19 -22.68
CA SER A 52 -6.94 -4.11 -21.37
C SER A 52 -6.01 -3.99 -20.14
N PRO A 53 -5.17 -2.93 -20.06
CA PRO A 53 -4.32 -2.74 -18.90
C PRO A 53 -5.15 -2.40 -17.66
N THR A 54 -4.83 -3.03 -16.53
CA THR A 54 -5.43 -2.77 -15.22
C THR A 54 -4.33 -2.50 -14.20
N VAL A 55 -4.54 -1.54 -13.30
CA VAL A 55 -3.68 -1.38 -12.11
C VAL A 55 -4.23 -2.28 -11.02
N GLU A 56 -3.39 -3.18 -10.50
CA GLU A 56 -3.75 -4.17 -9.48
C GLU A 56 -2.85 -4.04 -8.26
N LEU A 57 -3.40 -4.30 -7.07
CA LEU A 57 -2.63 -4.57 -5.85
C LEU A 57 -2.38 -6.06 -5.69
N VAL A 58 -1.11 -6.41 -5.64
CA VAL A 58 -0.63 -7.78 -5.63
C VAL A 58 0.06 -8.08 -4.31
N TRP A 59 -0.59 -8.84 -3.44
CA TRP A 59 -0.04 -9.21 -2.15
C TRP A 59 1.01 -10.32 -2.27
N LEU A 60 2.10 -10.15 -1.53
CA LEU A 60 3.21 -11.09 -1.52
C LEU A 60 3.03 -12.11 -0.43
N VAL A 61 2.81 -13.34 -0.89
CA VAL A 61 2.64 -14.50 -0.02
C VAL A 61 3.80 -15.46 -0.29
N PRO A 62 4.63 -15.79 0.71
CA PRO A 62 5.83 -16.61 0.53
C PRO A 62 5.55 -18.10 0.30
N ARG A 63 4.37 -18.48 -0.21
CA ARG A 63 4.03 -19.88 -0.43
C ARG A 63 4.65 -20.38 -1.73
N ALA A 64 5.47 -21.42 -1.62
CA ALA A 64 6.00 -22.14 -2.76
C ALA A 64 4.86 -22.77 -3.56
N GLY A 65 4.50 -22.14 -4.69
CA GLY A 65 3.87 -22.83 -5.79
C GLY A 65 2.49 -22.38 -6.26
N GLU A 66 1.76 -21.45 -5.62
CA GLU A 66 0.53 -20.92 -6.26
C GLU A 66 -0.09 -19.69 -5.58
N GLU A 67 -0.66 -18.86 -6.46
CA GLU A 67 -1.57 -17.72 -6.27
C GLU A 67 -1.01 -16.40 -5.75
N THR A 68 -0.68 -15.53 -6.71
CA THR A 68 -0.75 -14.08 -6.57
C THR A 68 -2.13 -13.68 -6.04
N ILE A 69 -2.20 -13.22 -4.78
CA ILE A 69 -3.47 -12.73 -4.24
C ILE A 69 -3.67 -11.30 -4.73
N VAL A 70 -4.60 -11.14 -5.66
CA VAL A 70 -5.06 -9.84 -6.15
C VAL A 70 -6.36 -9.50 -5.42
N THR A 71 -6.37 -8.36 -4.76
CA THR A 71 -7.52 -7.95 -3.91
C THR A 71 -8.38 -6.88 -4.56
N ASP A 72 -7.75 -5.95 -5.28
CA ASP A 72 -8.44 -4.85 -5.95
C ASP A 72 -7.72 -4.51 -7.27
N SER A 73 -8.52 -4.09 -8.25
CA SER A 73 -8.06 -3.72 -9.59
C SER A 73 -8.87 -2.55 -10.14
N VAL A 74 -8.21 -1.64 -10.86
CA VAL A 74 -8.87 -0.55 -11.60
C VAL A 74 -8.44 -0.60 -13.06
N PRO A 75 -9.39 -0.53 -14.03
CA PRO A 75 -9.03 -0.45 -15.44
C PRO A 75 -8.27 0.85 -15.72
N VAL A 76 -7.25 0.75 -16.58
CA VAL A 76 -6.50 1.88 -17.10
C VAL A 76 -6.92 2.09 -18.55
N GLU A 77 -7.34 3.30 -18.88
CA GLU A 77 -7.62 3.63 -20.26
C GLU A 77 -6.30 3.65 -21.04
N GLY A 78 -6.25 2.98 -22.20
CA GLY A 78 -5.03 2.74 -22.98
C GLY A 78 -4.36 3.97 -23.62
N GLN A 79 -4.69 5.18 -23.16
CA GLN A 79 -4.00 6.42 -23.53
C GLN A 79 -3.00 6.77 -22.43
N PHE A 80 -1.71 6.81 -22.77
CA PHE A 80 -0.63 7.08 -21.82
C PHE A 80 -0.04 8.48 -22.04
N PRO A 81 0.28 9.23 -20.96
CA PRO A 81 0.09 8.88 -19.56
C PRO A 81 -1.39 8.77 -19.16
N SER A 82 -1.71 7.83 -18.27
CA SER A 82 -3.08 7.57 -17.79
C SER A 82 -3.14 7.74 -16.29
N HIS A 83 -4.18 8.39 -15.77
CA HIS A 83 -4.38 8.53 -14.33
C HIS A 83 -5.21 7.37 -13.78
N PHE A 84 -4.91 6.94 -12.56
CA PHE A 84 -5.70 5.93 -11.87
C PHE A 84 -6.03 6.39 -10.44
N THR A 85 -7.15 5.87 -9.93
CA THR A 85 -7.55 5.96 -8.54
C THR A 85 -8.02 4.58 -8.08
N LEU A 86 -7.41 4.05 -7.03
CA LEU A 86 -7.74 2.75 -6.46
C LEU A 86 -8.22 2.94 -5.02
N SER A 87 -9.46 2.56 -4.73
CA SER A 87 -10.09 2.73 -3.41
C SER A 87 -10.26 1.38 -2.71
N LEU A 88 -9.54 1.17 -1.62
CA LEU A 88 -9.60 -0.05 -0.81
C LEU A 88 -10.60 0.15 0.32
N HIS A 89 -11.61 -0.72 0.38
CA HIS A 89 -12.70 -0.63 1.36
C HIS A 89 -12.57 -1.66 2.48
N ARG A 90 -11.67 -2.63 2.34
CA ARG A 90 -11.50 -3.74 3.27
C ARG A 90 -10.01 -4.03 3.43
N PRO A 91 -9.56 -4.47 4.62
CA PRO A 91 -8.24 -5.06 4.79
C PRO A 91 -7.97 -6.19 3.77
N PRO A 92 -6.71 -6.52 3.48
CA PRO A 92 -6.40 -7.73 2.75
C PRO A 92 -6.91 -8.97 3.49
N ASP A 93 -7.19 -10.03 2.74
CA ASP A 93 -7.54 -11.32 3.33
C ASP A 93 -6.41 -11.85 4.23
N ASP A 94 -6.78 -12.60 5.27
CA ASP A 94 -5.82 -13.16 6.22
C ASP A 94 -4.73 -14.02 5.57
N SER A 95 -5.02 -14.62 4.40
CA SER A 95 -4.07 -15.40 3.59
C SER A 95 -3.00 -14.56 2.89
N ALA A 96 -3.23 -13.25 2.73
CA ALA A 96 -2.25 -12.29 2.22
C ALA A 96 -1.32 -11.76 3.33
N LEU A 97 -1.61 -12.06 4.60
CA LEU A 97 -0.78 -11.67 5.73
C LEU A 97 0.30 -12.71 6.01
N VAL A 98 1.53 -12.24 6.09
CA VAL A 98 2.70 -13.04 6.43
C VAL A 98 2.96 -12.92 7.92
N GLN A 99 2.97 -14.07 8.60
CA GLN A 99 3.48 -14.17 9.96
C GLN A 99 4.99 -14.42 9.90
N SER A 100 5.78 -13.51 10.43
CA SER A 100 7.22 -13.66 10.60
C SER A 100 7.60 -13.67 12.07
N ALA A 101 8.90 -13.81 12.36
CA ALA A 101 9.45 -13.63 13.70
C ALA A 101 9.25 -12.21 14.23
N TYR A 102 9.00 -11.24 13.35
CA TYR A 102 8.89 -9.83 13.68
C TYR A 102 7.45 -9.40 13.93
N GLY A 103 6.47 -10.19 13.48
CA GLY A 103 5.05 -9.96 13.66
C GLY A 103 4.26 -10.31 12.41
N ARG A 104 3.04 -9.79 12.30
CA ARG A 104 2.11 -10.08 11.20
C ARG A 104 1.90 -8.84 10.35
N LEU A 105 2.15 -8.93 9.05
CA LEU A 105 1.91 -7.84 8.11
C LEU A 105 1.63 -8.36 6.69
N GLY A 106 1.05 -7.53 5.84
CA GLY A 106 0.96 -7.77 4.40
C GLY A 106 1.81 -6.76 3.64
N ILE A 107 2.43 -7.18 2.53
CA ILE A 107 3.09 -6.27 1.58
C ILE A 107 2.50 -6.52 0.20
N ALA A 108 2.18 -5.45 -0.53
CA ALA A 108 1.68 -5.52 -1.89
C ALA A 108 2.49 -4.66 -2.86
N PHE A 109 2.68 -5.20 -4.07
CA PHE A 109 3.12 -4.43 -5.23
C PHE A 109 1.94 -3.70 -5.87
N ILE A 110 2.21 -2.51 -6.40
CA ILE A 110 1.30 -1.77 -7.27
C ILE A 110 1.74 -2.04 -8.70
N GLY A 111 1.01 -2.92 -9.40
CA GLY A 111 1.37 -3.43 -10.72
C GLY A 111 0.37 -3.06 -11.80
N VAL A 112 0.80 -3.10 -13.06
CA VAL A 112 -0.09 -3.11 -14.23
C VAL A 112 -0.10 -4.50 -14.82
N PHE A 113 -1.30 -5.02 -15.07
CA PHE A 113 -1.53 -6.32 -15.66
C PHE A 113 -2.36 -6.21 -16.94
N ASP A 114 -2.07 -7.11 -17.88
CA ASP A 114 -2.95 -7.47 -18.97
C ASP A 114 -4.04 -8.36 -18.37
N GLU A 115 -5.25 -7.82 -18.23
CA GLU A 115 -6.36 -8.51 -17.58
C GLU A 115 -6.69 -9.85 -18.28
N SER A 116 -6.66 -9.84 -19.62
CA SER A 116 -7.05 -10.99 -20.43
C SER A 116 -6.00 -12.11 -20.39
N ALA A 117 -4.71 -11.74 -20.41
CA ALA A 117 -3.62 -12.71 -20.38
C ALA A 117 -3.12 -13.03 -18.96
N ARG A 118 -3.63 -12.32 -17.93
CA ARG A 118 -3.09 -12.32 -16.55
C ARG A 118 -1.57 -12.14 -16.51
N ARG A 119 -1.06 -11.26 -17.39
CA ARG A 119 0.38 -11.05 -17.59
C ARG A 119 0.79 -9.73 -16.98
N PHE A 120 1.84 -9.75 -16.17
CA PHE A 120 2.45 -8.55 -15.63
C PHE A 120 3.09 -7.69 -16.74
N LEU A 121 2.76 -6.40 -16.77
CA LEU A 121 3.22 -5.44 -17.79
C LEU A 121 4.24 -4.44 -17.25
N GLY A 122 4.09 -4.05 -15.98
CA GLY A 122 4.86 -2.97 -15.37
C GLY A 122 4.43 -2.75 -13.91
N GLY A 123 5.11 -1.85 -13.19
CA GLY A 123 4.79 -1.63 -11.77
C GLY A 123 5.38 -0.34 -11.23
N SER A 124 5.04 -0.03 -9.98
CA SER A 124 5.74 1.01 -9.23
C SER A 124 7.11 0.51 -8.81
N GLU A 125 8.16 1.28 -9.11
CA GLU A 125 9.54 0.92 -8.77
C GLU A 125 9.98 1.50 -7.41
N ASN A 126 9.27 2.50 -6.89
CA ASN A 126 9.67 3.25 -5.69
C ASN A 126 8.63 3.20 -4.57
N TYR A 127 7.53 2.46 -4.75
CA TYR A 127 6.47 2.37 -3.76
C TYR A 127 5.93 0.96 -3.60
N LEU A 128 5.66 0.61 -2.35
CA LEU A 128 4.93 -0.58 -1.93
C LEU A 128 3.78 -0.15 -1.03
N LEU A 129 2.78 -1.02 -0.91
CA LEU A 129 1.75 -0.87 0.09
C LEU A 129 1.97 -1.90 1.21
N ALA A 130 2.09 -1.44 2.45
CA ALA A 130 2.07 -2.30 3.62
C ALA A 130 0.69 -2.24 4.30
N TYR A 131 0.27 -3.36 4.87
CA TYR A 131 -0.87 -3.41 5.79
C TYR A 131 -0.45 -4.03 7.12
N LEU A 132 -0.73 -3.30 8.19
CA LEU A 132 -0.46 -3.70 9.57
C LEU A 132 -1.79 -4.00 10.27
N PRO A 133 -2.10 -5.27 10.61
CA PRO A 133 -3.34 -5.60 11.33
C PRO A 133 -3.36 -5.03 12.76
N GLU A 134 -2.18 -4.79 13.33
CA GLU A 134 -1.97 -4.31 14.70
C GLU A 134 -0.94 -3.17 14.69
N PRO A 135 -0.99 -2.24 15.66
CA PRO A 135 0.02 -1.20 15.77
C PRO A 135 1.40 -1.81 16.06
N VAL A 136 2.42 -1.25 15.43
CA VAL A 136 3.82 -1.67 15.57
C VAL A 136 4.52 -0.71 16.53
N GLU A 137 5.16 -1.26 17.56
CA GLU A 137 5.92 -0.49 18.54
C GLU A 137 7.22 0.08 17.93
N ALA A 138 7.61 1.27 18.38
CA ALA A 138 8.90 1.86 18.04
C ALA A 138 10.05 0.95 18.49
N GLY A 139 11.06 0.77 17.63
CA GLY A 139 12.25 -0.04 17.88
C GLY A 139 12.01 -1.54 17.74
N SER A 140 10.79 -1.98 17.42
CA SER A 140 10.52 -3.37 17.03
C SER A 140 11.18 -3.72 15.70
N GLU A 141 11.42 -5.00 15.45
CA GLU A 141 12.03 -5.45 14.19
C GLU A 141 11.18 -5.12 12.96
N ILE A 142 9.84 -5.13 13.04
CA ILE A 142 8.98 -4.65 11.94
C ILE A 142 9.21 -3.16 11.72
N SER A 143 9.26 -2.34 12.79
CA SER A 143 9.48 -0.90 12.62
C SER A 143 10.84 -0.61 11.98
N LYS A 144 11.89 -1.35 12.35
CA LYS A 144 13.23 -1.23 11.74
C LYS A 144 13.24 -1.67 10.28
N PHE A 145 12.49 -2.72 9.95
CA PHE A 145 12.35 -3.20 8.59
C PHE A 145 11.62 -2.20 7.69
N LEU A 146 10.56 -1.54 8.19
CA LEU A 146 9.75 -0.60 7.41
C LEU A 146 10.27 0.85 7.42
N ASP A 147 11.24 1.17 8.28
CA ASP A 147 11.78 2.51 8.46
C ASP A 147 13.30 2.46 8.62
N GLN A 148 14.00 2.89 7.56
CA GLN A 148 15.47 2.99 7.48
C GLN A 148 16.09 3.81 8.62
N ASP A 149 15.33 4.69 9.26
CA ASP A 149 15.76 5.44 10.46
C ASP A 149 15.81 4.56 11.73
N GLY A 150 15.85 3.23 11.56
CA GLY A 150 15.99 2.25 12.63
C GLY A 150 14.70 2.05 13.44
N GLY A 151 13.54 2.30 12.83
CA GLY A 151 12.25 2.08 13.48
C GLY A 151 11.99 3.00 14.68
N ALA A 152 12.52 4.23 14.67
CA ALA A 152 12.42 5.15 15.82
C ALA A 152 10.99 5.53 16.21
N ARG A 153 10.00 5.25 15.35
CA ARG A 153 8.60 5.65 15.51
C ARG A 153 7.69 4.43 15.58
N ALA A 154 6.62 4.56 16.37
CA ALA A 154 5.54 3.58 16.36
C ALA A 154 4.72 3.79 15.08
N ILE A 155 4.31 2.69 14.45
CA ILE A 155 3.52 2.71 13.22
C ILE A 155 2.09 2.26 13.57
N PRO A 156 1.05 3.07 13.33
CA PRO A 156 -0.33 2.67 13.60
C PRO A 156 -0.76 1.43 12.81
N ALA A 157 -1.82 0.75 13.26
CA ALA A 157 -2.48 -0.26 12.43
C ALA A 157 -3.10 0.37 11.17
N GLY A 158 -3.23 -0.40 10.09
CA GLY A 158 -3.83 0.02 8.84
C GLY A 158 -2.87 -0.01 7.65
N TYR A 159 -3.23 0.74 6.60
CA TYR A 159 -2.44 0.86 5.38
C TYR A 159 -1.35 1.92 5.49
N HIS A 160 -0.18 1.59 4.97
CA HIS A 160 0.98 2.49 4.91
C HIS A 160 1.61 2.43 3.53
N LEU A 161 1.81 3.59 2.91
CA LEU A 161 2.61 3.70 1.71
C LEU A 161 4.09 3.66 2.13
N ILE A 162 4.84 2.73 1.55
CA ILE A 162 6.26 2.56 1.82
C ILE A 162 7.01 3.08 0.60
N HIS A 163 7.85 4.09 0.79
CA HIS A 163 8.83 4.51 -0.19
C HIS A 163 10.00 3.54 -0.19
N VAL A 164 10.45 3.19 -1.40
CA VAL A 164 11.57 2.28 -1.63
C VAL A 164 12.69 3.09 -2.28
N GLU A 165 13.77 3.28 -1.54
CA GLU A 165 15.03 3.77 -2.08
C GLU A 165 15.87 2.59 -2.54
N ARG A 166 15.94 2.42 -3.86
CA ARG A 166 16.60 1.26 -4.45
C ARG A 166 18.11 1.35 -4.32
N MET A 167 18.73 0.19 -4.07
CA MET A 167 20.17 0.06 -4.19
C MET A 167 20.65 0.48 -5.59
N THR A 168 21.68 1.30 -5.61
CA THR A 168 22.40 1.69 -6.81
C THR A 168 23.07 0.48 -7.47
N ASP A 169 23.45 0.62 -8.74
CA ASP A 169 24.20 -0.42 -9.44
C ASP A 169 25.57 -0.69 -8.80
N ALA A 170 26.17 0.33 -8.17
CA ALA A 170 27.42 0.21 -7.45
C ALA A 170 27.27 -0.63 -6.18
N GLU A 171 26.29 -0.32 -5.33
CA GLU A 171 26.01 -1.07 -4.09
C GLU A 171 25.68 -2.54 -4.38
N ARG A 172 24.89 -2.80 -5.44
CA ARG A 172 24.58 -4.17 -5.84
C ARG A 172 25.82 -4.93 -6.29
N LEU A 173 26.71 -4.30 -7.03
CA LEU A 173 27.95 -4.93 -7.48
C LEU A 173 28.89 -5.19 -6.29
N GLU A 174 29.02 -4.24 -5.37
CA GLU A 174 29.77 -4.39 -4.12
C GLU A 174 29.26 -5.57 -3.32
N ARG A 175 27.94 -5.65 -3.14
CA ARG A 175 27.30 -6.78 -2.45
C ARG A 175 27.56 -8.11 -3.14
N GLN A 176 27.38 -8.18 -4.46
CA GLN A 176 27.65 -9.41 -5.24
C GLN A 176 29.10 -9.86 -5.09
N GLU A 177 30.04 -8.92 -5.10
CA GLU A 177 31.46 -9.22 -4.91
C GLU A 177 31.75 -9.70 -3.49
N CYS A 178 31.15 -9.08 -2.46
CA CYS A 178 31.25 -9.54 -1.08
C CYS A 178 30.75 -10.99 -0.95
N LEU A 179 29.55 -11.28 -1.47
CA LEU A 179 28.97 -12.62 -1.44
C LEU A 179 29.82 -13.67 -2.17
N ARG A 180 30.48 -13.27 -3.26
CA ARG A 180 31.38 -14.15 -4.02
C ARG A 180 32.64 -14.49 -3.23
N GLN A 181 33.09 -13.59 -2.37
CA GLN A 181 34.29 -13.77 -1.54
C GLN A 181 34.00 -14.45 -0.20
N ALA A 182 32.77 -14.34 0.32
CA ALA A 182 32.35 -14.97 1.56
C ALA A 182 32.46 -16.51 1.49
N THR A 183 33.25 -17.09 2.38
CA THR A 183 33.46 -18.55 2.49
C THR A 183 32.78 -19.15 3.71
N THR A 184 32.38 -18.30 4.65
CA THR A 184 31.70 -18.68 5.89
C THR A 184 30.34 -17.98 6.02
N ARG A 185 29.48 -18.49 6.91
CA ARG A 185 28.18 -17.86 7.20
C ARG A 185 28.35 -16.48 7.84
N GLU A 186 29.33 -16.31 8.71
CA GLU A 186 29.64 -15.03 9.36
C GLU A 186 30.08 -13.97 8.34
N GLU A 187 30.95 -14.32 7.40
CA GLU A 187 31.33 -13.42 6.29
C GLU A 187 30.13 -13.08 5.40
N TRP A 188 29.23 -14.04 5.18
CA TRP A 188 28.01 -13.82 4.40
C TRP A 188 27.05 -12.86 5.10
N ASP A 189 26.84 -13.03 6.41
CA ASP A 189 25.99 -12.15 7.23
C ASP A 189 26.61 -10.75 7.43
N ALA A 190 27.93 -10.59 7.20
CA ALA A 190 28.62 -9.31 7.23
C ALA A 190 28.57 -8.53 5.90
N CYS A 191 28.07 -9.14 4.81
CA CYS A 191 27.88 -8.42 3.55
C CYS A 191 26.77 -7.38 3.65
N PRO A 192 26.80 -6.31 2.82
CA PRO A 192 25.73 -5.34 2.75
C PRO A 192 24.35 -5.99 2.58
N ASP A 193 23.34 -5.37 3.18
CA ASP A 193 21.98 -5.88 3.20
C ASP A 193 21.47 -6.13 1.75
N PRO A 194 20.83 -7.28 1.46
CA PRO A 194 20.17 -7.49 0.17
C PRO A 194 19.06 -6.51 -0.18
N PHE A 195 18.47 -5.84 0.81
CA PHE A 195 17.20 -5.15 0.65
C PHE A 195 17.39 -3.70 0.24
N ASP A 196 16.42 -3.20 -0.52
CA ASP A 196 16.28 -1.77 -0.76
C ASP A 196 15.87 -1.07 0.54
N ASP A 197 16.25 0.19 0.70
CA ASP A 197 15.93 0.98 1.88
C ASP A 197 14.44 1.34 1.87
N LEU A 198 13.76 1.03 2.98
CA LEU A 198 12.33 1.24 3.13
C LEU A 198 12.05 2.40 4.07
N SER A 199 11.07 3.24 3.74
CA SER A 199 10.60 4.30 4.63
C SER A 199 9.10 4.49 4.54
N VAL A 200 8.43 4.64 5.68
CA VAL A 200 7.00 4.97 5.74
C VAL A 200 6.81 6.44 5.32
N VAL A 201 5.95 6.68 4.34
CA VAL A 201 5.66 8.03 3.83
C VAL A 201 4.85 8.83 4.85
N GLU A 202 5.41 9.92 5.38
CA GLU A 202 4.77 10.76 6.42
C GLU A 202 3.59 11.60 5.93
N GLU A 203 3.66 12.10 4.70
CA GLU A 203 2.54 12.84 4.06
C GLU A 203 1.32 11.93 3.80
N GLY A 204 1.45 10.65 4.16
CA GLY A 204 0.42 9.65 4.09
C GLY A 204 0.11 9.27 2.65
N LEU A 205 -1.18 9.11 2.38
CA LEU A 205 -1.69 8.44 1.19
C LEU A 205 -2.01 9.42 0.04
N ASN A 206 -1.68 10.71 0.22
CA ASN A 206 -1.87 11.76 -0.78
C ASN A 206 -0.74 11.82 -1.83
N THR A 207 0.25 10.94 -1.72
CA THR A 207 1.37 10.85 -2.66
C THR A 207 0.89 10.28 -4.00
N SER A 208 1.22 10.98 -5.09
CA SER A 208 0.95 10.51 -6.45
C SER A 208 1.97 9.44 -6.86
N ILE A 209 1.46 8.23 -7.14
CA ILE A 209 2.29 7.06 -7.43
C ILE A 209 2.58 7.00 -8.92
N HIS A 210 3.85 6.88 -9.28
CA HIS A 210 4.25 6.62 -10.66
C HIS A 210 4.38 5.12 -10.91
N VAL A 211 3.71 4.64 -11.95
CA VAL A 211 3.73 3.24 -12.38
C VAL A 211 4.25 3.18 -13.82
N ARG A 212 5.30 2.39 -14.06
CA ARG A 212 5.97 2.34 -15.37
C ARG A 212 5.73 1.00 -16.06
N ILE A 213 5.37 1.06 -17.34
CA ILE A 213 5.31 -0.08 -18.26
C ILE A 213 6.49 0.04 -19.23
N PRO A 214 7.61 -0.67 -18.98
CA PRO A 214 8.76 -0.59 -19.86
C PRO A 214 8.51 -1.29 -21.20
N GLU A 215 9.31 -0.92 -22.20
CA GLU A 215 9.37 -1.64 -23.48
C GLU A 215 9.77 -3.11 -23.26
N ASP A 216 10.78 -3.31 -22.41
CA ASP A 216 11.30 -4.61 -22.01
C ASP A 216 11.01 -4.84 -20.50
N PRO A 217 10.14 -5.80 -20.15
CA PRO A 217 9.81 -6.12 -18.75
C PRO A 217 11.03 -6.45 -17.89
N SER A 218 12.13 -6.96 -18.46
CA SER A 218 13.35 -7.26 -17.71
C SER A 218 14.08 -6.00 -17.21
N LYS A 219 13.74 -4.83 -17.78
CA LYS A 219 14.24 -3.53 -17.32
C LYS A 219 13.42 -2.94 -16.18
N LEU A 220 12.30 -3.57 -15.81
CA LEU A 220 11.59 -3.17 -14.61
C LEU A 220 12.41 -3.57 -13.40
N ARG A 221 12.67 -2.63 -12.51
CA ARG A 221 13.36 -2.92 -11.26
C ARG A 221 12.37 -2.77 -10.13
N LEU A 222 11.72 -3.89 -9.83
CA LEU A 222 10.84 -4.01 -8.68
C LEU A 222 11.66 -3.94 -7.39
N PRO A 223 11.09 -3.33 -6.33
CA PRO A 223 11.66 -3.38 -5.00
C PRO A 223 12.11 -4.79 -4.60
N ASN A 224 13.34 -4.92 -4.11
CA ASN A 224 13.90 -6.15 -3.59
C ASN A 224 13.87 -6.11 -2.05
N PHE A 225 13.00 -6.90 -1.43
CA PHE A 225 12.81 -6.91 0.03
C PHE A 225 12.53 -8.31 0.58
N THR A 226 12.87 -9.36 -0.19
CA THR A 226 12.65 -10.78 0.14
C THR A 226 13.92 -11.59 -0.02
#